data_AF-A0A354XJ70-F1
#
_entry.id   AF-A0A354XJ70-F1
#
_cell.length_a   1.000
_cell.length_b   1.000
_cell.length_c   1.000
_cell.angle_alpha   90.00
_cell.angle_beta   90.00
_cell.angle_gamma   90.00
#
_symmetry.space_group_name_H-M   'P 1'
#
loop_
_entity.id
_entity.type
_entity.pdbx_description
1 polymer ?
#
loop_
_entity_poly.entity_id
_entity_poly.type
_entity_poly.pdbx_seq_one_letter_code
_entity_poly.pdbx_strand_id
1 'polypeptide(L)'
;MSQAPLQQFYIPEEQSVYLLSHHDARKLKDWVALCQAQLAQLGYSNIELIGKGAYGFVFAGSAWQQGVKAHYVFKFSRITLPTHLQERLEEEAFMLDQVSHPRIPKLITYQRARGQSILVMERAPGWNLEQVSLKQG
;
A
#
# COMPACT_ATOMS: atom_id res chain seq x y z
N MET A 1 17.64 -11.80 -3.29
CA MET A 1 17.90 -11.25 -1.95
C MET A 1 16.60 -11.34 -1.17
N SER A 2 16.66 -11.90 0.03
CA SER A 2 15.51 -12.08 0.92
C SER A 2 14.95 -10.71 1.29
N GLN A 3 13.71 -10.44 0.91
CA GLN A 3 13.01 -9.21 1.25
C GLN A 3 12.92 -9.13 2.77
N ALA A 4 13.40 -8.04 3.38
CA ALA A 4 13.32 -7.87 4.82
C ALA A 4 11.84 -7.95 5.25
N PRO A 5 11.51 -8.68 6.32
CA PRO A 5 10.13 -8.86 6.73
C PRO A 5 9.53 -7.49 7.07
N LEU A 6 8.41 -7.17 6.43
CA LEU A 6 7.61 -5.96 6.68
C LEU A 6 7.11 -5.87 8.14
N GLN A 7 7.36 -6.88 8.98
CA GLN A 7 7.05 -6.94 10.41
C GLN A 7 7.64 -5.76 11.21
N GLN A 8 8.72 -5.15 10.74
CA GLN A 8 9.34 -3.96 11.36
C GLN A 8 8.69 -2.63 10.93
N PHE A 9 7.78 -2.66 9.95
CA PHE A 9 7.11 -1.47 9.46
C PHE A 9 6.15 -0.92 10.52
N TYR A 10 6.34 0.34 10.91
CA TYR A 10 5.56 0.99 11.95
C TYR A 10 5.40 2.47 11.64
N ILE A 11 4.16 2.91 11.46
CA ILE A 11 3.85 4.33 11.35
C ILE A 11 3.23 4.79 12.68
N PRO A 12 3.80 5.78 13.38
CA PRO A 12 3.28 6.26 14.66
C PRO A 12 1.81 6.65 14.58
N GLU A 13 1.03 6.09 15.50
CA GLU A 13 -0.43 6.16 15.58
C GLU A 13 -0.96 7.60 15.56
N GLU A 14 -0.26 8.52 16.25
CA GLU A 14 -0.59 9.94 16.28
C GLU A 14 -0.66 10.55 14.88
N GLN A 15 0.17 10.11 13.92
CA GLN A 15 0.23 10.71 12.59
C GLN A 15 -0.87 10.23 11.63
N SER A 16 -1.62 9.18 11.99
CA SER A 16 -2.66 8.57 11.15
C SER A 16 -4.04 9.23 11.25
N VAL A 17 -4.30 9.92 12.37
CA VAL A 17 -5.60 10.55 12.69
C VAL A 17 -5.89 11.78 11.81
N TYR A 18 -4.85 12.50 11.37
CA TYR A 18 -4.97 13.87 10.83
C TYR A 18 -5.53 13.97 9.40
N LEU A 19 -5.97 12.87 8.81
CA LEU A 19 -6.17 12.76 7.37
C LEU A 19 -7.65 12.79 6.96
N LEU A 20 -8.48 13.39 7.81
CA LEU A 20 -9.92 13.63 7.60
C LEU A 20 -10.28 15.08 7.28
N SER A 21 -9.36 16.05 7.43
CA SER A 21 -9.63 17.45 7.06
C SER A 21 -8.57 18.02 6.10
N HIS A 22 -8.98 18.93 5.23
CA HIS A 22 -8.11 19.65 4.28
C HIS A 22 -7.04 20.54 4.96
N HIS A 23 -7.06 20.65 6.29
CA HIS A 23 -6.32 21.68 7.01
C HIS A 23 -4.84 21.37 7.28
N ASP A 24 -4.37 20.12 7.10
CA ASP A 24 -2.98 19.76 7.46
C ASP A 24 -2.21 19.06 6.32
N ALA A 25 -2.08 19.74 5.18
CA ALA A 25 -1.27 19.30 4.05
C ALA A 25 0.20 19.00 4.43
N ARG A 26 0.75 19.73 5.41
CA ARG A 26 2.10 19.50 5.93
C ARG A 26 2.23 18.14 6.62
N LYS A 27 1.28 17.81 7.51
CA LYS A 27 1.30 16.52 8.23
C LYS A 27 1.10 15.33 7.29
N LEU A 28 0.24 15.48 6.27
CA LEU A 28 0.13 14.47 5.21
C LEU A 28 1.47 14.27 4.49
N LYS A 29 2.14 15.37 4.12
CA LYS A 29 3.44 15.29 3.45
C LYS A 29 4.49 14.59 4.31
N ASP A 30 4.53 14.92 5.60
CA ASP A 30 5.46 14.30 6.55
C ASP A 30 5.17 12.80 6.73
N TRP A 31 3.89 12.42 6.82
CA TRP A 31 3.45 11.02 6.88
C TRP A 31 3.84 10.25 5.61
N VAL A 32 3.61 10.83 4.43
CA VAL A 32 4.00 10.23 3.14
C VAL A 32 5.52 10.05 3.07
N ALA A 33 6.29 11.05 3.48
CA ALA A 33 7.74 10.99 3.51
C ALA A 33 8.26 9.90 4.45
N LEU A 34 7.64 9.75 5.63
CA LEU A 34 7.98 8.69 6.58
C LEU A 34 7.72 7.30 5.99
N CYS A 35 6.57 7.10 5.35
CA CYS A 35 6.23 5.83 4.68
C CYS A 35 7.21 5.50 3.55
N GLN A 36 7.53 6.50 2.73
CA GLN A 36 8.53 6.37 1.66
C GLN A 36 9.89 5.99 2.23
N ALA A 37 10.33 6.62 3.33
CA ALA A 37 11.60 6.30 3.97
C ALA A 37 11.63 4.86 4.51
N GLN A 38 10.55 4.40 5.16
CA GLN A 38 10.47 3.03 5.68
C GLN A 38 10.44 1.98 4.56
N LEU A 39 9.67 2.21 3.49
CA LEU A 39 9.70 1.34 2.31
C LEU A 39 11.08 1.35 1.63
N ALA A 40 11.79 2.48 1.61
CA ALA A 40 13.15 2.54 1.09
C ALA A 40 14.13 1.71 1.94
N GLN A 41 14.01 1.75 3.26
CA GLN A 41 14.81 0.92 4.18
C GLN A 41 14.58 -0.59 3.98
N LEU A 42 13.38 -0.97 3.55
CA LEU A 42 13.05 -2.36 3.21
C LEU A 42 13.56 -2.79 1.81
N GLY A 43 14.26 -1.91 1.09
CA GLY A 43 14.87 -2.19 -0.20
C GLY A 43 13.99 -1.86 -1.42
N TYR A 44 12.88 -1.16 -1.22
CA TYR A 44 12.05 -0.67 -2.33
C TYR A 44 12.56 0.69 -2.86
N SER A 45 12.27 0.96 -4.12
CA SER A 45 12.65 2.17 -4.84
C SER A 45 11.51 2.68 -5.72
N ASN A 46 11.61 3.93 -6.19
CA ASN A 46 10.55 4.60 -6.98
C ASN A 46 9.21 4.60 -6.22
N ILE A 47 9.25 4.99 -4.95
CA ILE A 47 8.10 4.89 -4.05
C ILE A 47 7.21 6.12 -4.22
N GLU A 48 5.95 5.92 -4.54
CA GLU A 48 4.98 6.99 -4.81
C GLU A 48 3.65 6.70 -4.10
N LEU A 49 3.01 7.74 -3.54
CA LEU A 49 1.63 7.63 -3.09
C LEU A 49 0.72 7.68 -4.32
N ILE A 50 0.02 6.58 -4.60
CA ILE A 50 -0.87 6.43 -5.77
C ILE A 50 -2.34 6.45 -5.39
N GLY A 51 -2.67 6.38 -4.10
CA GLY A 51 -4.04 6.45 -3.62
C GLY A 51 -4.13 6.83 -2.15
N LYS A 52 -5.16 7.60 -1.82
CA LYS A 52 -5.51 7.98 -0.44
C LYS A 52 -7.02 8.03 -0.32
N GLY A 53 -7.56 7.48 0.76
CA GLY A 53 -9.00 7.51 1.01
C GLY A 53 -9.35 7.40 2.49
N ALA A 54 -10.65 7.20 2.74
CA ALA A 54 -11.19 6.99 4.08
C ALA A 54 -10.61 5.72 4.75
N TYR A 55 -10.33 4.69 3.97
CA TYR A 55 -9.88 3.39 4.49
C TYR A 55 -8.36 3.25 4.66
N GLY A 56 -7.57 4.11 4.00
CA GLY A 56 -6.14 3.88 3.97
C GLY A 56 -5.36 4.68 2.94
N PHE A 57 -4.14 4.20 2.72
CA PHE A 57 -3.16 4.77 1.80
C PHE A 57 -2.61 3.67 0.91
N VAL A 58 -2.33 4.03 -0.33
CA VAL A 58 -1.82 3.12 -1.34
C VAL A 58 -0.55 3.71 -1.91
N PHE A 59 0.55 2.98 -1.75
CA PHE A 59 1.83 3.31 -2.35
C PHE A 59 2.15 2.34 -3.48
N ALA A 60 2.86 2.79 -4.49
CA ALA A 60 3.56 1.91 -5.39
C ALA A 60 5.07 1.97 -5.13
N GLY A 61 5.77 0.91 -5.49
CA GLY A 61 7.23 0.85 -5.43
C GLY A 61 7.77 -0.25 -6.32
N SER A 62 9.08 -0.41 -6.35
CA SER A 62 9.76 -1.42 -7.15
C SER A 62 10.99 -1.98 -6.44
N ALA A 63 11.30 -3.24 -6.68
CA ALA A 63 12.50 -3.88 -6.17
C ALA A 63 13.08 -4.81 -7.24
N TRP A 64 14.38 -5.08 -7.16
CA TRP A 64 15.05 -6.04 -8.02
C TRP A 64 14.91 -7.44 -7.43
N GLN A 65 14.30 -8.35 -8.19
CA GLN A 65 14.19 -9.76 -7.85
C GLN A 65 14.82 -10.59 -8.96
N GLN A 66 15.85 -11.36 -8.63
CA GLN A 66 16.55 -12.26 -9.57
C GLN A 66 16.99 -11.55 -10.87
N GLY A 67 17.41 -10.28 -10.78
CA GLY A 67 17.83 -9.48 -11.94
C GLY A 67 16.69 -8.82 -12.72
N VAL A 68 15.43 -9.05 -12.36
CA VAL A 68 14.25 -8.43 -12.96
C VAL A 68 13.66 -7.39 -12.02
N LYS A 69 13.26 -6.23 -12.55
CA LYS A 69 12.57 -5.20 -11.78
C LYS A 69 11.10 -5.58 -11.59
N ALA A 70 10.72 -5.89 -10.36
CA ALA A 70 9.34 -6.16 -9.97
C ALA A 70 8.69 -4.89 -9.41
N HIS A 71 7.40 -4.71 -9.68
CA HIS A 71 6.61 -3.57 -9.24
C HIS A 71 5.51 -4.01 -8.27
N TYR A 72 5.35 -3.24 -7.20
CA TYR A 72 4.50 -3.55 -6.07
C TYR A 72 3.51 -2.43 -5.79
N VAL A 73 2.40 -2.82 -5.19
CA VAL A 73 1.45 -1.94 -4.52
C VAL A 73 1.40 -2.33 -3.05
N PHE A 74 1.49 -1.33 -2.18
CA PHE A 74 1.38 -1.44 -0.73
C PHE A 74 0.11 -0.72 -0.29
N LYS A 75 -0.83 -1.46 0.27
CA LYS A 75 -2.05 -0.92 0.86
C LYS A 75 -1.93 -0.95 2.37
N PHE A 76 -2.08 0.21 3.00
CA PHE A 76 -2.02 0.37 4.45
C PHE A 76 -3.39 0.79 4.95
N SER A 77 -3.96 0.03 5.90
CA SER A 77 -5.16 0.49 6.61
C SER A 77 -4.83 1.64 7.54
N ARG A 78 -5.81 2.48 7.86
CA ARG A 78 -5.69 3.42 8.98
C ARG A 78 -5.87 2.64 10.27
N ILE A 79 -4.89 2.74 11.17
CA ILE A 79 -4.94 2.10 12.50
C ILE A 79 -6.11 2.58 13.37
N THR A 80 -6.63 3.79 13.09
CA THR A 80 -7.76 4.39 13.81
C THR A 80 -9.13 3.88 13.36
N LEU A 81 -9.19 3.06 12.30
CA LEU A 81 -10.46 2.51 11.85
C LEU A 81 -11.00 1.48 12.84
N PRO A 82 -12.32 1.35 12.97
CA PRO A 82 -12.94 0.19 13.59
C PRO A 82 -12.37 -1.13 13.07
N THR A 83 -12.21 -2.12 13.95
CA THR A 83 -11.60 -3.42 13.62
C THR A 83 -12.21 -4.07 12.37
N HIS A 84 -13.54 -4.10 12.27
CA HIS A 84 -14.25 -4.68 11.12
C HIS A 84 -13.93 -3.99 9.78
N LEU A 85 -13.47 -2.73 9.80
CA LEU A 85 -13.01 -2.02 8.59
C LEU A 85 -11.53 -2.30 8.31
N GLN A 86 -10.71 -2.52 9.34
CA GLN A 86 -9.34 -2.98 9.14
C GLN A 86 -9.30 -4.39 8.55
N GLU A 87 -10.20 -5.27 9.00
CA GLU A 87 -10.36 -6.65 8.52
C GLU A 87 -10.75 -6.73 7.04
N ARG A 88 -11.34 -5.68 6.44
CA ARG A 88 -11.62 -5.66 5.00
C ARG A 88 -10.38 -5.81 4.13
N LEU A 89 -9.22 -5.33 4.61
CA LEU A 89 -7.97 -5.50 3.88
C LEU A 89 -7.44 -6.94 3.98
N GLU A 90 -7.77 -7.63 5.08
CA GLU A 90 -7.50 -9.06 5.26
C GLU A 90 -8.38 -9.91 4.35
N GLU A 91 -9.68 -9.59 4.29
CA GLU A 91 -10.62 -10.21 3.36
C GLU A 91 -10.17 -10.03 1.91
N GLU A 92 -9.68 -8.84 1.54
CA GLU A 92 -9.11 -8.60 0.21
C GLU A 92 -7.89 -9.50 -0.06
N ALA A 93 -6.97 -9.59 0.90
CA ALA A 93 -5.82 -10.47 0.77
C ALA A 93 -6.23 -11.93 0.63
N PHE A 94 -7.17 -12.40 1.45
CA PHE A 94 -7.71 -13.74 1.39
C PHE A 94 -8.33 -14.01 0.01
N MET A 95 -9.19 -13.13 -0.50
CA MET A 95 -9.79 -13.30 -1.83
C MET A 95 -8.74 -13.33 -2.95
N LEU A 96 -7.69 -12.51 -2.88
CA LEU A 96 -6.60 -12.50 -3.85
C LEU A 96 -5.75 -13.78 -3.81
N ASP A 97 -5.58 -14.40 -2.63
CA ASP A 97 -4.84 -15.65 -2.48
C ASP A 97 -5.56 -16.84 -3.16
N GLN A 98 -6.88 -16.76 -3.27
CA GLN A 98 -7.71 -17.82 -3.87
C GLN A 98 -7.67 -17.85 -5.40
N VAL A 99 -7.01 -16.89 -6.05
CA VAL A 99 -7.01 -16.75 -7.51
C VAL A 99 -5.60 -16.70 -8.11
N SER A 100 -5.39 -17.45 -9.19
CA SER A 100 -4.16 -17.40 -9.98
C SER A 100 -4.51 -17.20 -11.45
N HIS A 101 -4.49 -15.94 -11.89
CA HIS A 101 -4.91 -15.57 -13.25
C HIS A 101 -4.04 -14.43 -13.80
N PRO A 102 -3.57 -14.48 -15.07
CA PRO A 102 -2.64 -13.50 -15.63
C PRO A 102 -3.17 -12.06 -15.72
N ARG A 103 -4.48 -11.85 -15.56
CA ARG A 103 -5.12 -10.51 -15.55
C ARG A 103 -5.51 -10.03 -14.15
N ILE A 104 -5.14 -10.78 -13.11
CA ILE A 104 -5.39 -10.41 -11.72
C ILE A 104 -4.02 -10.24 -11.05
N PRO A 105 -3.73 -9.09 -10.42
CA PRO A 105 -2.46 -8.91 -9.72
C PRO A 105 -2.32 -9.94 -8.60
N LYS A 106 -1.14 -10.52 -8.48
CA LYS A 106 -0.86 -11.53 -7.45
C LYS A 106 -0.78 -10.91 -6.06
N LEU A 107 -1.28 -11.64 -5.07
CA LEU A 107 -0.92 -11.41 -3.67
C LEU A 107 0.57 -11.70 -3.49
N ILE A 108 1.29 -10.81 -2.81
CA ILE A 108 2.68 -11.04 -2.39
C ILE A 108 2.70 -11.42 -0.91
N THR A 109 2.05 -10.62 -0.07
CA THR A 109 1.89 -10.93 1.35
C THR A 109 0.82 -10.03 1.97
N TYR A 110 0.18 -10.55 3.02
CA TYR A 110 -0.60 -9.77 3.97
C TYR A 110 0.00 -9.94 5.35
N GLN A 111 0.01 -8.85 6.12
CA GLN A 111 0.42 -8.88 7.50
C GLN A 111 -0.30 -7.82 8.33
N ARG A 112 -0.46 -8.12 9.61
CA ARG A 112 -0.88 -7.16 10.61
C ARG A 112 0.31 -6.81 11.50
N ALA A 113 0.80 -5.57 11.37
CA ALA A 113 1.94 -5.07 12.12
C ALA A 113 1.46 -3.98 13.09
N ARG A 114 1.61 -4.21 14.40
CA ARG A 114 1.26 -3.25 15.46
C ARG A 114 -0.14 -2.65 15.29
N GLY A 115 -1.12 -3.49 14.98
CA GLY A 115 -2.51 -3.07 14.77
C GLY A 115 -2.83 -2.55 13.38
N GLN A 116 -1.84 -2.22 12.54
CA GLN A 116 -2.05 -1.81 11.16
C GLN A 116 -2.03 -3.00 10.20
N SER A 117 -3.05 -3.08 9.34
CA SER A 117 -3.12 -4.07 8.26
C SER A 117 -2.36 -3.57 7.04
N ILE A 118 -1.53 -4.42 6.47
CA ILE A 118 -0.68 -4.12 5.32
C ILE A 118 -0.84 -5.25 4.31
N LEU A 119 -1.30 -4.90 3.11
CA LEU A 119 -1.39 -5.80 1.96
C LEU A 119 -0.35 -5.37 0.93
N VAL A 120 0.48 -6.32 0.47
CA VAL A 120 1.40 -6.15 -0.63
C VAL A 120 0.98 -7.04 -1.78
N MET A 121 0.84 -6.44 -2.96
CA MET A 121 0.42 -7.11 -4.17
C MET A 121 1.27 -6.65 -5.36
N GLU A 122 1.22 -7.41 -6.46
CA GLU A 122 1.78 -6.99 -7.74
C GLU A 122 1.12 -5.69 -8.22
N ARG A 123 1.90 -4.82 -8.87
CA ARG A 123 1.34 -3.65 -9.55
C ARG A 123 0.82 -4.03 -10.92
N ALA A 124 -0.49 -3.84 -11.15
CA ALA A 124 -1.07 -3.96 -12.48
C ALA A 124 -0.39 -3.00 -13.47
N PRO A 125 -0.06 -3.46 -14.69
CA PRO A 125 0.55 -2.61 -15.71
C PRO A 125 -0.47 -1.62 -16.29
N GLY A 126 0.02 -0.55 -16.90
CA GLY A 126 -0.80 0.42 -17.62
C GLY A 126 -1.51 1.44 -16.72
N TRP A 127 -2.65 1.94 -17.17
CA TRP A 127 -3.42 3.00 -16.50
C TRP A 127 -4.67 2.45 -15.84
N ASN A 128 -5.16 3.15 -14.82
CA ASN A 128 -6.47 2.89 -14.26
C ASN A 128 -7.52 3.08 -15.36
N LEU A 129 -8.44 2.12 -15.51
CA LEU A 129 -9.51 2.16 -16.51
C LEU A 129 -10.40 3.39 -16.38
N GLU A 130 -10.61 3.91 -15.17
CA GLU A 130 -11.30 5.20 -14.95
C GLU A 130 -10.55 6.36 -15.62
N GLN A 131 -9.21 6.40 -15.50
CA GLN A 131 -8.40 7.42 -16.17
C GLN A 131 -8.44 7.27 -17.70
N VAL A 132 -8.55 6.03 -18.19
CA VAL A 132 -8.71 5.75 -19.62
C VAL A 132 -10.05 6.25 -20.10
N SER A 133 -11.15 5.92 -19.41
CA SER A 133 -12.50 6.39 -19.76
C SER A 133 -12.57 7.91 -19.74
N LEU A 134 -12.07 8.59 -18.70
CA LEU A 134 -12.05 10.05 -18.66
C LEU A 134 -11.29 10.71 -19.82
N LYS A 135 -10.32 10.01 -20.42
CA LYS A 135 -9.54 10.51 -21.56
C LYS A 135 -10.17 10.18 -22.92
N GLN A 136 -10.95 9.11 -23.01
CA GLN A 136 -11.40 8.54 -24.29
C GLN A 136 -12.92 8.61 -24.49
N GLY A 137 -13.70 8.91 -23.45
CA GLY A 137 -15.17 8.91 -23.46
C GLY A 137 -15.74 7.55 -23.06
#